data_AF-A0A4Y7SP60-F1
#
_entry.id   AF-A0A4Y7SP60-F1
#
_cell.length_a   1.000
_cell.length_b   1.000
_cell.length_c   1.000
_cell.angle_alpha   90.00
_cell.angle_beta   90.00
_cell.angle_gamma   90.00
#
_symmetry.space_group_name_H-M   'P 1'
#
loop_
_entity.id
_entity.type
_entity.pdbx_description
1 polymer ?
#
loop_
_entity_poly.entity_id
_entity_poly.type
_entity_poly.pdbx_seq_one_letter_code
_entity_poly.pdbx_strand_id
1 'polypeptide(L)'
;MMLKLSTVVLAAAALVASSPVEKRGTADCTYVVTPSGVPDTSTDPLFSEWNYLIGVNFSKNFPSGTITDGTNSIVTGPDAETGAYTVVNAIGTAEITDAEAITIVTGWVGSTFDGPWTGVQWHIDSVTC
;
A
#
# COMPACT_ATOMS: atom_id res chain seq x y z
N MET A 1 60.43 26.36 -28.27
CA MET A 1 60.22 25.56 -27.04
C MET A 1 58.74 25.19 -26.99
N MET A 2 58.37 24.00 -27.48
CA MET A 2 56.98 23.55 -27.58
C MET A 2 56.60 22.81 -26.30
N LEU A 3 55.63 23.34 -25.53
CA LEU A 3 55.05 22.64 -24.38
C LEU A 3 54.19 21.47 -24.87
N LYS A 4 54.56 20.25 -24.46
CA LYS A 4 53.72 19.05 -24.56
C LYS A 4 52.79 19.02 -23.34
N LEU A 5 51.48 19.15 -23.55
CA LEU A 5 50.49 18.80 -22.53
C LEU A 5 50.17 17.30 -22.65
N SER A 6 50.51 16.54 -21.61
CA SER A 6 50.10 15.15 -21.45
C SER A 6 48.69 15.10 -20.87
N THR A 7 47.73 14.64 -21.66
CA THR A 7 46.35 14.42 -21.22
C THR A 7 46.26 13.07 -20.51
N VAL A 8 45.93 13.09 -19.21
CA VAL A 8 45.63 11.88 -18.44
C VAL A 8 44.17 11.50 -18.71
N VAL A 9 43.94 10.32 -19.30
CA VAL A 9 42.61 9.77 -19.53
C VAL A 9 42.15 9.09 -18.24
N LEU A 10 41.12 9.63 -17.58
CA LEU A 10 40.42 8.97 -16.49
C LEU A 10 39.57 7.83 -17.06
N ALA A 11 39.90 6.59 -16.71
CA ALA A 11 39.05 5.43 -16.99
C ALA A 11 37.88 5.42 -15.99
N ALA A 12 36.66 5.63 -16.48
CA ALA A 12 35.45 5.45 -15.69
C ALA A 12 35.14 3.95 -15.59
N ALA A 13 35.30 3.37 -14.41
CA ALA A 13 34.80 2.03 -14.12
C ALA A 13 33.27 2.09 -14.06
N ALA A 14 32.59 1.51 -15.05
CA ALA A 14 31.16 1.30 -14.98
C ALA A 14 30.88 0.23 -13.90
N LEU A 15 30.42 0.67 -12.74
CA LEU A 15 29.81 -0.21 -11.74
C LEU A 15 28.52 -0.76 -12.36
N VAL A 16 28.54 -2.02 -12.78
CA VAL A 16 27.30 -2.75 -13.06
C VAL A 16 26.65 -2.98 -11.69
N ALA A 17 25.80 -2.04 -11.28
CA ALA A 17 24.96 -2.23 -10.12
C ALA A 17 24.10 -3.47 -10.40
N SER A 18 24.31 -4.56 -9.64
CA SER A 18 23.34 -5.63 -9.58
C SER A 18 22.04 -5.00 -9.09
N SER A 19 21.03 -4.91 -9.97
CA SER A 19 19.70 -4.51 -9.55
C SER A 19 19.30 -5.39 -8.36
N PRO A 20 18.86 -4.82 -7.24
CA PRO A 20 18.31 -5.65 -6.18
C PRO A 20 17.20 -6.51 -6.78
N VAL A 21 17.18 -7.80 -6.43
CA VAL A 21 16.06 -8.70 -6.73
C VAL A 21 14.80 -7.95 -6.36
N GLU A 22 13.92 -7.68 -7.34
CA GLU A 22 12.67 -6.98 -7.07
C GLU A 22 11.98 -7.70 -5.91
N LYS A 23 11.76 -6.95 -4.84
CA LYS A 23 11.06 -7.42 -3.65
C LYS A 23 9.66 -7.83 -4.11
N ARG A 24 9.08 -8.88 -3.50
CA ARG A 24 7.70 -9.31 -3.78
C ARG A 24 6.79 -8.10 -3.70
N GLY A 25 6.07 -7.76 -4.77
CA GLY A 25 5.28 -6.52 -4.92
C GLY A 25 4.27 -6.29 -3.82
N THR A 26 4.73 -5.72 -2.70
CA THR A 26 3.96 -5.55 -1.47
C THR A 26 4.00 -4.09 -1.08
N ALA A 27 2.82 -3.50 -0.89
CA ALA A 27 2.65 -2.16 -0.37
C ALA A 27 2.27 -2.24 1.11
N ASP A 28 3.15 -1.75 1.98
CA ASP A 28 2.89 -1.56 3.42
C ASP A 28 2.39 -0.14 3.62
N CYS A 29 1.10 0.01 3.89
CA CYS A 29 0.42 1.30 3.83
C CYS A 29 -0.40 1.57 5.09
N THR A 30 -0.47 2.86 5.41
CA THR A 30 -1.38 3.43 6.41
C THR A 30 -2.52 4.14 5.71
N TYR A 31 -3.75 3.82 6.10
CA TYR A 31 -4.99 4.39 5.59
C TYR A 31 -5.64 5.19 6.71
N VAL A 32 -6.08 6.41 6.42
CA VAL A 32 -7.00 7.16 7.28
C VAL A 32 -8.38 7.07 6.65
N VAL A 33 -9.36 6.64 7.43
CA VAL A 33 -10.68 6.26 6.92
C VAL A 33 -11.79 6.75 7.84
N THR A 34 -12.87 7.25 7.24
CA THR A 34 -14.03 7.77 7.99
C THR A 34 -15.26 6.91 7.69
N PRO A 35 -15.91 6.34 8.72
CA PRO A 35 -17.14 5.58 8.52
C PRO A 35 -18.33 6.52 8.32
N SER A 36 -19.33 6.08 7.56
CA SER A 36 -20.60 6.80 7.35
C SER A 36 -21.47 6.90 8.62
N GLY A 37 -21.06 6.25 9.71
CA GLY A 37 -21.78 6.16 10.98
C GLY A 37 -20.93 5.45 12.03
N VAL A 38 -21.55 4.98 13.11
CA VAL A 38 -20.83 4.18 14.14
C VAL A 38 -20.78 2.72 13.68
N PRO A 39 -19.58 2.14 13.45
CA PRO A 39 -19.44 0.74 13.05
C PRO A 39 -19.95 -0.22 14.12
N ASP A 40 -20.79 -1.19 13.75
CA ASP A 40 -21.18 -2.28 14.66
C ASP A 40 -20.07 -3.35 14.69
N THR A 41 -19.38 -3.45 15.83
CA THR A 41 -18.29 -4.42 16.03
C THR A 41 -18.69 -5.61 16.89
N SER A 42 -19.99 -5.82 17.11
CA SER A 42 -20.51 -6.89 17.95
C SER A 42 -20.36 -8.28 17.34
N THR A 43 -20.35 -8.37 16.01
CA THR A 43 -20.31 -9.63 15.26
C THR A 43 -18.90 -9.96 14.79
N ASP A 44 -18.19 -8.99 14.21
CA ASP A 44 -16.84 -9.18 13.69
C ASP A 44 -15.92 -8.01 14.08
N PRO A 45 -14.65 -8.30 14.40
CA PRO A 45 -13.67 -7.26 14.71
C PRO A 45 -13.24 -6.52 13.44
N LEU A 46 -12.97 -5.21 13.58
CA LEU A 46 -12.60 -4.35 12.45
C LEU A 46 -11.39 -4.82 11.66
N PHE A 47 -10.43 -5.50 12.28
CA PHE A 47 -9.26 -6.02 11.54
C PHE A 47 -9.64 -7.06 10.49
N SER A 48 -10.65 -7.90 10.76
CA SER A 48 -11.15 -8.89 9.80
C SER A 48 -11.83 -8.18 8.63
N GLU A 49 -12.63 -7.15 8.92
CA GLU A 49 -13.24 -6.28 7.91
C GLU A 49 -12.23 -5.65 6.98
N TRP A 50 -11.21 -5.00 7.54
CA TRP A 50 -10.20 -4.32 6.75
C TRP A 50 -9.32 -5.27 5.93
N ASN A 51 -8.97 -6.45 6.46
CA ASN A 51 -8.32 -7.50 5.67
C ASN A 51 -9.14 -7.89 4.44
N TYR A 52 -10.44 -8.13 4.63
CA TYR A 52 -11.32 -8.50 3.54
C TYR A 52 -11.47 -7.36 2.52
N LEU A 53 -11.72 -6.13 2.98
CA LEU A 53 -11.90 -4.97 2.11
C LEU A 53 -10.66 -4.68 1.27
N ILE A 54 -9.48 -4.70 1.88
CA ILE A 54 -8.22 -4.47 1.18
C ILE A 54 -7.97 -5.59 0.17
N GLY A 55 -8.10 -6.86 0.58
CA GLY A 55 -7.90 -8.01 -0.30
C GLY A 55 -8.85 -8.01 -1.50
N VAL A 56 -10.16 -7.78 -1.28
CA VAL A 56 -11.15 -7.75 -2.35
C VAL A 56 -10.91 -6.57 -3.29
N ASN A 57 -10.66 -5.37 -2.79
CA ASN A 57 -10.43 -4.22 -3.67
C ASN A 57 -9.10 -4.32 -4.42
N PHE A 58 -8.06 -4.89 -3.82
CA PHE A 58 -6.80 -5.16 -4.51
C PHE A 58 -6.97 -6.22 -5.61
N SER A 59 -7.70 -7.32 -5.33
CA SER A 59 -7.91 -8.44 -6.29
C SER A 59 -8.63 -8.05 -7.57
N LYS A 60 -9.42 -6.97 -7.55
CA LYS A 60 -10.09 -6.45 -8.76
C LYS A 60 -9.09 -6.08 -9.87
N ASN A 61 -7.84 -5.78 -9.51
CA ASN A 61 -6.76 -5.50 -10.46
C ASN A 61 -6.10 -6.79 -11.01
N PHE A 62 -6.38 -7.94 -10.39
CA PHE A 62 -5.73 -9.23 -10.66
C PHE A 62 -6.77 -10.37 -10.77
N PRO A 63 -7.61 -10.39 -11.82
CA PRO A 63 -8.70 -11.38 -11.95
C PRO A 63 -8.24 -12.85 -12.02
N SER A 64 -6.95 -13.10 -12.24
CA SER A 64 -6.35 -14.44 -12.27
C SER A 64 -5.15 -14.62 -11.33
N GLY A 65 -4.81 -13.59 -10.54
CA GLY A 65 -3.60 -13.58 -9.73
C GLY A 65 -3.82 -14.08 -8.31
N THR A 66 -2.77 -14.62 -7.70
CA THR A 66 -2.79 -14.96 -6.26
C THR A 66 -2.35 -13.74 -5.46
N ILE A 67 -3.24 -13.21 -4.62
CA ILE A 67 -2.86 -12.18 -3.65
C ILE A 67 -1.98 -12.79 -2.57
N THR A 68 -0.90 -12.09 -2.26
CA THR A 68 -0.12 -12.29 -1.04
C THR A 68 -0.54 -11.22 -0.06
N ASP A 69 -1.32 -11.60 0.95
CA ASP A 69 -1.57 -10.74 2.09
C ASP A 69 -0.36 -10.80 3.01
N GLY A 70 0.26 -9.66 3.27
CA GLY A 70 1.54 -9.55 3.96
C GLY A 70 1.39 -9.66 5.47
N THR A 71 0.29 -9.17 6.02
CA THR A 71 0.00 -9.13 7.46
C THR A 71 -1.48 -8.90 7.74
N ASN A 72 -1.96 -9.29 8.93
CA ASN A 72 -3.27 -8.84 9.38
C ASN A 72 -3.28 -7.32 9.55
N SER A 73 -4.41 -6.70 9.19
CA SER A 73 -4.68 -5.29 9.39
C SER A 73 -4.62 -4.94 10.88
N ILE A 74 -3.99 -3.82 11.18
CA ILE A 74 -4.05 -3.18 12.50
C ILE A 74 -5.01 -2.00 12.36
N VAL A 75 -6.04 -1.96 13.20
CA VAL A 75 -7.04 -0.89 13.18
C VAL A 75 -7.03 -0.18 14.52
N THR A 76 -6.84 1.14 14.49
CA THR A 76 -6.88 2.01 15.67
C THR A 76 -7.90 3.12 15.48
N GLY A 77 -8.51 3.57 16.59
CA GLY A 77 -9.53 4.60 16.60
C GLY A 77 -10.85 4.16 17.26
N PRO A 78 -11.92 4.96 17.11
CA PRO A 78 -11.93 6.23 16.37
C PRO A 78 -11.06 7.28 17.06
N ASP A 79 -10.44 8.14 16.27
CA ASP A 79 -9.87 9.40 16.75
C ASP A 79 -10.97 10.27 17.36
N ALA A 80 -10.69 10.84 18.54
CA ALA A 80 -11.72 11.50 19.36
C ALA A 80 -12.22 12.83 18.77
N GLU A 81 -11.42 13.47 17.90
CA GLU A 81 -11.76 14.77 17.31
C GLU A 81 -12.42 14.62 15.95
N THR A 82 -11.94 13.67 15.15
CA THR A 82 -12.34 13.49 13.75
C THR A 82 -13.33 12.34 13.55
N GLY A 83 -13.35 11.35 14.45
CA GLY A 83 -14.10 10.10 14.26
C GLY A 83 -13.44 9.15 13.24
N ALA A 84 -12.27 9.50 12.71
CA ALA A 84 -11.55 8.69 11.73
C ALA A 84 -10.82 7.51 12.38
N TYR A 85 -10.60 6.46 11.60
CA TYR A 85 -9.82 5.30 11.99
C TYR A 85 -8.50 5.29 11.20
N THR A 86 -7.46 4.75 11.83
CA THR A 86 -6.20 4.46 11.14
C THR A 86 -6.10 2.95 10.94
N VAL A 87 -5.85 2.55 9.70
CA VAL A 87 -5.64 1.15 9.32
C VAL A 87 -4.22 1.00 8.82
N VAL A 88 -3.50 -0.02 9.25
CA VAL A 88 -2.17 -0.37 8.73
C VAL A 88 -2.23 -1.80 8.19
N ASN A 89 -1.83 -1.99 6.94
CA ASN A 89 -1.83 -3.30 6.30
C ASN A 89 -0.80 -3.36 5.17
N ALA A 90 -0.24 -4.56 4.96
CA ALA A 90 0.64 -4.86 3.84
C ALA A 90 -0.07 -5.76 2.82
N ILE A 91 -0.25 -5.29 1.58
CA ILE A 91 -0.93 -6.03 0.51
C ILE A 91 -0.11 -6.10 -0.75
N GLY A 92 -0.14 -7.24 -1.45
CA GLY A 92 0.68 -7.41 -2.63
C GLY A 92 0.37 -8.64 -3.47
N THR A 93 1.12 -8.78 -4.56
CA THR A 93 1.18 -10.01 -5.36
C THR A 93 2.59 -10.18 -5.92
N ALA A 94 2.97 -11.43 -6.17
CA ALA A 94 4.25 -11.75 -6.82
C ALA A 94 4.29 -11.32 -8.29
N GLU A 95 3.16 -10.91 -8.87
CA GLU A 95 3.03 -10.55 -10.28
C GLU A 95 3.37 -9.08 -10.59
N ILE A 96 3.54 -8.24 -9.56
CA ILE A 96 3.81 -6.80 -9.72
C ILE A 96 4.99 -6.37 -8.86
N THR A 97 5.45 -5.14 -9.10
CA THR A 97 6.43 -4.43 -8.28
C THR A 97 5.80 -3.75 -7.07
N ASP A 98 6.61 -3.41 -6.05
CA ASP A 98 6.15 -2.62 -4.90
C ASP A 98 5.56 -1.26 -5.35
N ALA A 99 6.15 -0.64 -6.38
CA ALA A 99 5.70 0.65 -6.90
C ALA A 99 4.29 0.57 -7.55
N GLU A 100 4.01 -0.52 -8.26
CA GLU A 100 2.68 -0.78 -8.81
C GLU A 100 1.66 -1.05 -7.70
N ALA A 101 2.03 -1.85 -6.68
CA ALA A 101 1.19 -2.07 -5.51
C ALA A 101 0.83 -0.76 -4.81
N ILE A 102 1.83 0.10 -4.54
CA ILE A 102 1.63 1.42 -3.93
C ILE A 102 0.73 2.30 -4.80
N THR A 103 0.93 2.29 -6.13
CA THR A 103 0.10 3.08 -7.06
C THR A 103 -1.37 2.66 -7.02
N ILE A 104 -1.63 1.36 -6.96
CA ILE A 104 -3.00 0.83 -6.84
C ILE A 104 -3.65 1.31 -5.54
N VAL A 105 -2.96 1.12 -4.42
CA VAL A 105 -3.52 1.38 -3.08
C VAL A 105 -3.70 2.88 -2.85
N THR A 106 -2.74 3.72 -3.26
CA THR A 106 -2.86 5.19 -3.17
C THR A 106 -3.93 5.75 -4.10
N GLY A 107 -4.26 5.04 -5.19
CA GLY A 107 -5.37 5.36 -6.07
C GLY A 107 -6.76 5.22 -5.42
N TRP A 108 -6.86 4.62 -4.23
CA TRP A 108 -8.14 4.47 -3.52
C TRP A 108 -8.59 5.73 -2.76
N VAL A 109 -7.73 6.74 -2.62
CA VAL A 109 -8.10 8.00 -1.94
C VAL A 109 -9.35 8.61 -2.58
N GLY A 110 -10.31 8.99 -1.75
CA GLY A 110 -11.61 9.51 -2.17
C GLY A 110 -12.64 8.43 -2.56
N SER A 111 -12.26 7.16 -2.55
CA SER A 111 -13.20 6.05 -2.76
C SER A 111 -13.96 5.70 -1.48
N THR A 112 -15.03 4.93 -1.64
CA THR A 112 -15.82 4.40 -0.54
C THR A 112 -15.93 2.89 -0.65
N PHE A 113 -15.70 2.18 0.45
CA PHE A 113 -15.84 0.73 0.55
C PHE A 113 -17.03 0.37 1.43
N ASP A 114 -17.92 -0.50 0.95
CA ASP A 114 -19.04 -1.01 1.74
C ASP A 114 -18.55 -2.03 2.76
N GLY A 115 -18.67 -1.72 4.06
CA GLY A 115 -18.31 -2.62 5.16
C GLY A 115 -19.29 -3.79 5.25
N PRO A 116 -18.88 -5.04 4.96
CA PRO A 116 -19.77 -6.18 4.92
C PRO A 116 -20.34 -6.60 6.28
N TRP A 117 -19.69 -6.22 7.40
CA TRP A 117 -20.04 -6.70 8.73
C TRP A 117 -20.45 -5.59 9.68
N THR A 118 -19.87 -4.39 9.53
CA THR A 118 -20.10 -3.26 10.43
C THR A 118 -21.31 -2.41 10.09
N GLY A 119 -21.94 -2.63 8.93
CA GLY A 119 -23.12 -1.87 8.49
C GLY A 119 -22.82 -0.41 8.13
N VAL A 120 -21.55 -0.03 8.00
CA VAL A 120 -21.12 1.31 7.57
C VAL A 120 -20.42 1.26 6.22
N GLN A 121 -20.35 2.41 5.57
CA GLN A 121 -19.45 2.64 4.45
C GLN A 121 -18.18 3.33 4.93
N TRP A 122 -17.03 2.92 4.44
CA TRP A 122 -15.74 3.49 4.78
C TRP A 122 -15.25 4.39 3.67
N HIS A 123 -15.15 5.69 3.93
CA HIS A 123 -14.50 6.63 3.03
C HIS A 123 -12.99 6.61 3.25
N ILE A 124 -12.19 6.54 2.17
CA ILE A 124 -10.73 6.59 2.24
C ILE A 124 -10.27 8.05 2.16
N ASP A 125 -9.92 8.63 3.30
CA ASP A 125 -9.50 10.03 3.40
C ASP A 125 -8.06 10.23 2.90
N SER A 126 -7.16 9.32 3.28
CA SER A 126 -5.77 9.34 2.81
C SER A 126 -5.10 7.97 2.88
N VAL A 127 -4.06 7.80 2.09
CA VAL A 127 -3.20 6.61 2.06
C VAL A 127 -1.75 7.06 2.01
N THR A 128 -0.91 6.51 2.90
CA THR A 128 0.54 6.71 2.90
C THR A 128 1.25 5.37 2.90
N CYS A 129 2.13 5.17 1.91
CA CYS A 129 3.11 4.11 1.81
C CYS A 129 4.46 4.79 1.49
#